data_AF-A0A2V6CY65-F1
#
_entry.id   AF-A0A2V6CY65-F1
#
_cell.length_a   1.000
_cell.length_b   1.000
_cell.length_c   1.000
_cell.angle_alpha   90.00
_cell.angle_beta   90.00
_cell.angle_gamma   90.00
#
_symmetry.space_group_name_H-M   'P 1'
#
loop_
_entity.id
_entity.type
_entity.pdbx_description
1 polymer ?
#
loop_
_entity_poly.entity_id
_entity_poly.type
_entity_poly.pdbx_seq_one_letter_code
_entity_poly.pdbx_strand_id
1 'polypeptide(L)'
;MNILICSDGTPASDNAARLGGIVASATQAQVMLLGIAENPSDEQPLRQALDQEAHILRRANAKPRVVLQSGEPIAQILSETSSSKYDIIVIGSRRRNAPGRTYEIIKAVEPSVLVAIGTQERQSRILLCSGGKHFIDDAVRLTGTLAAALHAQVTLFHVMAEPPAIYAHLRQLEEDVTALLASGSELGRNLVAEKKALEKLGVVVNVRVRHGFIIDQLLDEMREGNYDLIVTGSSRARGPLQHYIMGDVTQRILDSAQCSVLVVRYRSPGPAKGLWQSIARLFR
;
A
#
# COMPACT_ATOMS: atom_id res chain seq x y z
N MET A 1 14.76 -2.12 4.57
CA MET A 1 13.42 -2.57 4.18
C MET A 1 13.54 -3.98 3.63
N ASN A 2 12.58 -4.86 3.92
CA ASN A 2 12.54 -6.24 3.40
C ASN A 2 11.31 -6.42 2.52
N ILE A 3 11.52 -6.89 1.29
CA ILE A 3 10.47 -7.08 0.29
C ILE A 3 10.42 -8.55 -0.10
N LEU A 4 9.22 -9.13 -0.02
CA LEU A 4 8.89 -10.44 -0.59
C LEU A 4 8.18 -10.21 -1.92
N ILE A 5 8.66 -10.81 -3.01
CA ILE A 5 8.00 -10.80 -4.32
C ILE A 5 7.51 -12.22 -4.55
N CYS A 6 6.21 -12.39 -4.73
CA CYS A 6 5.61 -13.70 -5.00
C CYS A 6 5.39 -13.87 -6.50
N SER A 7 5.75 -15.05 -7.01
CA SER A 7 5.62 -15.41 -8.42
C SER A 7 4.82 -16.69 -8.59
N ASP A 8 3.89 -16.64 -9.53
CA ASP A 8 3.17 -17.80 -10.08
C ASP A 8 3.63 -18.13 -11.51
N GLY A 9 4.71 -17.49 -11.98
CA GLY A 9 5.27 -17.67 -13.31
C GLY A 9 4.44 -17.05 -14.44
N THR A 10 3.43 -16.24 -14.13
CA THR A 10 2.58 -15.58 -15.13
C THR A 10 3.14 -14.21 -15.56
N PRO A 11 2.67 -13.63 -16.68
CA PRO A 11 3.04 -12.25 -17.03
C PRO A 11 2.66 -11.21 -15.96
N ALA A 12 1.75 -11.54 -15.02
CA ALA A 12 1.43 -10.67 -13.91
C ALA A 12 2.56 -10.66 -12.86
N SER A 13 3.20 -11.80 -12.59
CA SER A 13 4.35 -11.86 -11.68
C SER A 13 5.59 -11.16 -12.25
N ASP A 14 5.77 -11.11 -13.57
CA ASP A 14 6.77 -10.25 -14.22
C ASP A 14 6.58 -8.76 -13.83
N ASN A 15 5.33 -8.29 -13.75
CA ASN A 15 5.05 -6.91 -13.32
C ASN A 15 5.41 -6.71 -11.83
N ALA A 16 5.18 -7.73 -11.00
CA ALA A 16 5.59 -7.71 -9.60
C ALA A 16 7.12 -7.65 -9.47
N ALA A 17 7.86 -8.40 -10.28
CA ALA A 17 9.32 -8.34 -10.31
C ALA A 17 9.82 -6.96 -10.79
N ARG A 18 9.22 -6.37 -11.83
CA ARG A 18 9.58 -5.03 -12.32
C ARG A 18 9.35 -3.95 -11.27
N LEU A 19 8.13 -3.87 -10.73
CA LEU A 19 7.79 -2.85 -9.73
C LEU A 19 8.54 -3.08 -8.42
N GLY A 20 8.61 -4.33 -7.96
CA GLY A 20 9.36 -4.70 -6.77
C GLY A 20 10.85 -4.38 -6.91
N GLY A 21 11.44 -4.56 -8.10
CA GLY A 21 12.82 -4.16 -8.41
C GLY A 21 13.04 -2.66 -8.32
N ILE A 22 12.15 -1.85 -8.90
CA ILE A 22 12.19 -0.38 -8.80
C ILE A 22 12.15 0.07 -7.35
N VAL A 23 11.17 -0.44 -6.59
CA VAL A 23 11.02 -0.11 -5.16
C VAL A 23 12.23 -0.58 -4.36
N ALA A 24 12.70 -1.80 -4.60
CA ALA A 24 13.84 -2.37 -3.88
C ALA A 24 15.13 -1.59 -4.14
N SER A 25 15.39 -1.21 -5.39
CA SER A 25 16.56 -0.40 -5.74
C SER A 25 16.52 0.96 -5.05
N ALA A 26 15.39 1.66 -5.17
CA ALA A 26 15.21 3.00 -4.61
C ALA A 26 15.37 3.01 -3.08
N THR A 27 14.88 1.96 -2.41
CA THR A 27 14.90 1.85 -0.94
C THR A 27 16.06 1.03 -0.40
N GLN A 28 16.97 0.55 -1.27
CA GLN A 28 18.04 -0.39 -0.94
C GLN A 28 17.54 -1.61 -0.14
N ALA A 29 16.35 -2.11 -0.49
CA ALA A 29 15.72 -3.21 0.22
C ALA A 29 16.39 -4.55 -0.07
N GLN A 30 16.33 -5.44 0.92
CA GLN A 30 16.57 -6.86 0.69
C GLN A 30 15.36 -7.47 0.00
N VAL A 31 15.61 -8.29 -1.03
CA VAL A 31 14.55 -8.90 -1.85
C VAL A 31 14.61 -10.42 -1.72
N MET A 32 13.48 -11.02 -1.34
CA MET A 32 13.21 -12.42 -1.57
C MET A 32 12.25 -12.56 -2.75
N LEU A 33 12.62 -13.37 -3.74
CA LEU A 33 11.76 -13.78 -4.83
C LEU A 33 11.32 -15.22 -4.58
N LEU A 34 10.03 -15.41 -4.29
CA LEU A 34 9.43 -16.68 -3.92
C LEU A 34 8.49 -17.15 -5.03
N GLY A 35 8.80 -18.30 -5.65
CA GLY A 35 7.87 -19.02 -6.50
C GLY A 35 7.28 -20.22 -5.76
N ILE A 36 5.98 -20.47 -5.94
CA ILE A 36 5.31 -21.64 -5.36
C ILE A 36 4.67 -22.46 -6.48
N ALA A 37 5.13 -23.70 -6.65
CA ALA A 37 4.54 -24.68 -7.57
C ALA A 37 3.40 -25.44 -6.88
N GLU A 38 2.18 -25.36 -7.42
CA GLU A 38 1.03 -26.10 -6.87
C GLU A 38 1.12 -27.59 -7.22
N ASN A 39 1.61 -27.92 -8.42
CA ASN A 39 1.81 -29.28 -8.90
C ASN A 39 3.27 -29.53 -9.32
N PRO A 40 3.74 -30.79 -9.31
CA PRO A 40 5.08 -31.14 -9.79
C PRO A 40 5.35 -30.72 -11.25
N SER A 41 4.31 -30.70 -12.11
CA SER A 41 4.40 -30.24 -13.50
C SER A 41 4.76 -28.77 -13.63
N ASP A 42 4.45 -27.96 -12.62
CA ASP A 42 4.58 -26.51 -12.66
C ASP A 42 6.00 -26.06 -12.26
N GLU A 43 6.80 -26.95 -11.64
CA GLU A 43 8.11 -26.61 -11.09
C GLU A 43 9.09 -26.13 -12.17
N GLN A 44 9.17 -26.83 -13.31
CA GLN A 44 10.09 -26.47 -14.39
C GLN A 44 9.72 -25.15 -15.08
N PRO A 45 8.45 -24.94 -15.52
CA PRO A 45 8.02 -23.64 -16.03
C PRO A 45 8.24 -22.50 -15.03
N LEU A 46 7.91 -22.72 -13.76
CA LEU A 46 8.07 -21.71 -12.72
C LEU A 46 9.55 -21.38 -12.46
N ARG A 47 10.45 -22.38 -12.47
CA ARG A 47 11.89 -22.14 -12.35
C ARG A 47 12.41 -21.23 -13.47
N GLN A 48 11.98 -21.46 -14.71
CA GLN A 48 12.35 -20.61 -15.84
C GLN A 48 11.83 -19.17 -15.66
N ALA A 49 10.59 -19.02 -15.19
CA ALA A 49 10.02 -17.70 -14.90
C ALA A 49 10.78 -16.99 -13.76
N LEU A 50 11.12 -17.69 -12.68
CA LEU A 50 11.91 -17.14 -11.58
C LEU A 50 13.31 -16.71 -12.04
N ASP A 51 13.94 -17.45 -12.94
CA ASP A 51 15.23 -17.06 -13.52
C ASP A 51 15.07 -15.77 -14.32
N GLN A 52 14.03 -15.63 -15.15
CA GLN A 52 13.73 -14.40 -15.87
C GLN A 52 13.48 -13.21 -14.91
N GLU A 53 12.64 -13.39 -13.91
CA GLU A 53 12.30 -12.37 -12.91
C GLU A 53 13.52 -11.96 -12.08
N ALA A 54 14.40 -12.91 -11.73
CA ALA A 54 15.67 -12.60 -11.09
C ALA A 54 16.58 -11.74 -11.98
N HIS A 55 16.57 -11.96 -13.31
CA HIS A 55 17.26 -11.07 -14.24
C HIS A 55 16.65 -9.66 -14.27
N ILE A 56 15.32 -9.55 -14.27
CA ILE A 56 14.61 -8.25 -14.17
C ILE A 56 15.07 -7.50 -12.91
N LEU A 57 15.06 -8.17 -11.77
CA LEU A 57 15.45 -7.59 -10.47
C LEU A 57 16.93 -7.16 -10.46
N ARG A 58 17.83 -7.99 -11.00
CA ARG A 58 19.26 -7.66 -11.11
C ARG A 58 19.52 -6.47 -12.03
N ARG A 59 18.78 -6.34 -13.14
CA ARG A 59 18.87 -5.16 -14.03
C ARG A 59 18.41 -3.88 -13.34
N ALA A 60 17.49 -3.99 -12.39
CA ALA A 60 17.11 -2.90 -11.51
C ALA A 60 18.10 -2.70 -10.33
N ASN A 61 19.30 -3.29 -10.34
CA ASN A 61 20.28 -3.23 -9.25
C ASN A 61 19.82 -3.85 -7.91
N ALA A 62 18.75 -4.64 -7.88
CA ALA A 62 18.38 -5.44 -6.73
C ALA A 62 19.18 -6.76 -6.70
N LYS A 63 19.37 -7.33 -5.51
CA LYS A 63 20.03 -8.62 -5.30
C LYS A 63 19.05 -9.63 -4.70
N PRO A 64 18.24 -10.31 -5.53
CA PRO A 64 17.21 -11.20 -5.01
C PRO A 64 17.80 -12.52 -4.51
N ARG A 65 17.31 -12.98 -3.35
CA ARG A 65 17.38 -14.38 -2.98
C ARG A 65 16.20 -15.09 -3.62
N VAL A 66 16.48 -16.06 -4.50
CA VAL A 66 15.44 -16.82 -5.21
C VAL A 66 15.15 -18.11 -4.44
N VAL A 67 13.88 -18.39 -4.19
CA VAL A 67 13.39 -19.59 -3.52
C VAL A 67 12.23 -20.16 -4.34
N LEU A 68 12.29 -21.47 -4.59
CA LEU A 68 11.20 -22.24 -5.18
C LEU A 68 10.68 -23.21 -4.12
N GLN A 69 9.37 -23.17 -3.87
CA GLN A 69 8.67 -24.05 -2.94
C GLN A 69 7.56 -24.79 -3.69
N SER A 70 7.04 -25.86 -3.08
CA SER A 70 5.88 -26.58 -3.58
C SER A 70 4.78 -26.62 -2.51
N GLY A 71 3.52 -26.52 -2.92
CA GLY A 71 2.37 -26.61 -2.03
C GLY A 71 1.29 -25.56 -2.32
N GLU A 72 0.36 -25.40 -1.37
CA GLU A 72 -0.72 -24.41 -1.50
C GLU A 72 -0.16 -22.97 -1.36
N PRO A 73 -0.38 -22.06 -2.33
CA PRO A 73 0.30 -20.78 -2.38
C PRO A 73 0.11 -19.89 -1.14
N ILE A 74 -1.12 -19.76 -0.63
CA ILE A 74 -1.39 -18.87 0.50
C ILE A 74 -0.73 -19.40 1.76
N ALA A 75 -0.80 -20.71 2.02
CA ALA A 75 -0.16 -21.37 3.15
C ALA A 75 1.36 -21.18 3.12
N GLN A 76 1.99 -21.30 1.94
CA GLN A 76 3.44 -21.08 1.81
C GLN A 76 3.82 -19.61 2.04
N ILE A 77 3.05 -18.65 1.50
CA ILE A 77 3.27 -17.21 1.76
C ILE A 77 3.12 -16.90 3.26
N LEU A 78 2.13 -17.48 3.93
CA LEU A 78 1.94 -17.32 5.38
C LEU A 78 3.08 -17.94 6.19
N SER A 79 3.56 -19.12 5.79
CA SER A 79 4.71 -19.77 6.43
C SER A 79 5.97 -18.91 6.32
N GLU A 80 6.26 -18.38 5.14
CA GLU A 80 7.42 -17.51 4.92
C GLU A 80 7.31 -16.19 5.72
N THR A 81 6.14 -15.56 5.69
CA THR A 81 5.92 -14.26 6.35
C THR A 81 5.78 -14.34 7.86
N SER A 82 5.53 -15.54 8.42
CA SER A 82 5.57 -15.80 9.85
C SER A 82 6.97 -16.10 10.38
N SER A 83 7.85 -16.64 9.52
CA SER A 83 9.23 -16.99 9.87
C SER A 83 10.21 -15.82 9.65
N SER A 84 9.90 -14.95 8.71
CA SER A 84 10.73 -13.82 8.28
C SER A 84 9.93 -12.52 8.30
N LYS A 85 10.54 -11.42 8.75
CA LYS A 85 9.87 -10.11 8.80
C LYS A 85 9.98 -9.39 7.45
N TYR A 86 8.84 -9.15 6.81
CA TYR A 86 8.71 -8.33 5.61
C TYR A 86 7.95 -7.03 5.87
N ASP A 87 8.35 -5.96 5.18
CA ASP A 87 7.65 -4.68 5.19
C ASP A 87 6.55 -4.65 4.12
N ILE A 88 6.88 -5.18 2.94
CA ILE A 88 6.01 -5.22 1.75
C ILE A 88 6.06 -6.62 1.12
N ILE A 89 4.89 -7.14 0.72
CA ILE A 89 4.74 -8.24 -0.22
C ILE A 89 4.31 -7.66 -1.56
N VAL A 90 4.98 -8.03 -2.65
CA VAL A 90 4.62 -7.63 -4.02
C VAL A 90 4.01 -8.83 -4.72
N ILE A 91 2.81 -8.64 -5.26
CA ILE A 91 2.08 -9.64 -6.05
C ILE A 91 1.65 -9.04 -7.38
N GLY A 92 1.63 -9.86 -8.42
CA GLY A 92 1.12 -9.49 -9.72
C GLY A 92 -0.40 -9.52 -9.75
N SER A 93 -1.02 -8.60 -10.48
CA SER A 93 -2.43 -8.71 -10.86
C SER A 93 -2.67 -8.24 -12.29
N ARG A 94 -3.70 -8.80 -12.93
CA ARG A 94 -4.16 -8.34 -14.24
C ARG A 94 -4.88 -6.98 -14.09
N ARG A 95 -4.92 -6.20 -15.17
CA ARG A 95 -5.67 -4.94 -15.20
C ARG A 95 -7.16 -5.21 -15.09
N ARG A 96 -7.83 -4.51 -14.16
CA ARG A 96 -9.28 -4.60 -13.86
C ARG A 96 -9.68 -5.98 -13.33
N ASN A 97 -10.55 -5.99 -12.32
CA ASN A 97 -11.03 -7.20 -11.63
C ASN A 97 -9.87 -8.03 -11.03
N ALA A 98 -9.33 -7.58 -9.89
CA ALA A 98 -8.34 -8.39 -9.18
C ALA A 98 -8.92 -9.79 -8.89
N PRO A 99 -8.18 -10.88 -9.20
CA PRO A 99 -8.70 -12.23 -9.02
C PRO A 99 -8.89 -12.56 -7.53
N GLY A 100 -9.73 -13.56 -7.24
CA GLY A 100 -10.02 -14.00 -5.87
C GLY A 100 -8.77 -14.22 -5.01
N ARG A 101 -7.73 -14.84 -5.59
CA ARG A 101 -6.45 -15.11 -4.92
C ARG A 101 -5.71 -13.85 -4.48
N THR A 102 -5.78 -12.74 -5.24
CA THR A 102 -5.20 -11.45 -4.83
C THR A 102 -5.88 -10.95 -3.54
N TYR A 103 -7.20 -11.06 -3.47
CA TYR A 103 -7.95 -10.68 -2.27
C TYR A 103 -7.69 -11.58 -1.08
N GLU A 104 -7.54 -12.88 -1.31
CA GLU A 104 -7.20 -13.85 -0.27
C GLU A 104 -5.84 -13.54 0.35
N ILE A 105 -4.81 -13.28 -0.47
CA ILE A 105 -3.48 -12.86 0.02
C ILE A 105 -3.60 -11.55 0.81
N ILE A 106 -4.30 -10.53 0.28
CA ILE A 106 -4.51 -9.25 0.96
C ILE A 106 -5.30 -9.41 2.28
N LYS A 107 -6.11 -10.44 2.46
CA LYS A 107 -6.80 -10.66 3.75
C LYS A 107 -5.97 -11.47 4.74
N ALA A 108 -5.10 -12.34 4.23
CA ALA A 108 -4.36 -13.32 5.02
C ALA A 108 -3.05 -12.77 5.61
N VAL A 109 -2.29 -11.96 4.88
CA VAL A 109 -0.90 -11.62 5.23
C VAL A 109 -0.77 -10.37 6.11
N GLU A 110 0.17 -10.40 7.07
CA GLU A 110 0.47 -9.26 7.94
C GLU A 110 1.22 -8.09 7.27
N PRO A 111 2.19 -8.30 6.37
CA PRO A 111 2.86 -7.20 5.68
C PRO A 111 1.93 -6.40 4.76
N SER A 112 2.35 -5.17 4.42
CA SER A 112 1.63 -4.36 3.43
C SER A 112 1.73 -5.01 2.06
N VAL A 113 0.69 -4.92 1.24
CA VAL A 113 0.65 -5.62 -0.05
C VAL A 113 0.69 -4.61 -1.18
N LEU A 114 1.72 -4.68 -2.01
CA LEU A 114 1.85 -3.93 -3.24
C LEU A 114 1.37 -4.80 -4.41
N VAL A 115 0.21 -4.47 -4.95
CA VAL A 115 -0.37 -5.13 -6.11
C VAL A 115 0.16 -4.43 -7.36
N ALA A 116 1.03 -5.11 -8.10
CA ALA A 116 1.60 -4.61 -9.34
C ALA A 116 0.60 -4.78 -10.49
N ILE A 117 0.11 -3.67 -11.03
CA ILE A 117 -0.87 -3.64 -12.11
C ILE A 117 -0.26 -2.93 -13.33
N GLY A 118 -0.12 -3.67 -14.42
CA GLY A 118 0.47 -3.18 -15.67
C GLY A 118 1.99 -2.97 -15.59
N THR A 119 2.54 -2.30 -16.60
CA THR A 119 3.99 -2.22 -16.88
C THR A 119 4.57 -0.82 -16.66
N GLN A 120 3.95 0.01 -15.80
CA GLN A 120 4.42 1.39 -15.64
C GLN A 120 5.84 1.39 -15.04
N GLU A 121 6.79 1.94 -15.82
CA GLU A 121 8.21 1.93 -15.46
C GLU A 121 8.59 3.05 -14.48
N ARG A 122 7.69 4.03 -14.30
CA ARG A 122 7.92 5.18 -13.44
C ARG A 122 6.84 5.27 -12.37
N GLN A 123 7.27 5.59 -11.15
CA GLN A 123 6.42 5.76 -9.98
C GLN A 123 6.62 7.17 -9.45
N SER A 124 6.05 8.17 -10.13
CA SER A 124 6.30 9.58 -9.83
C SER A 124 5.09 10.35 -9.30
N ARG A 125 3.89 9.81 -9.45
CA ARG A 125 2.66 10.40 -8.93
C ARG A 125 1.92 9.39 -8.07
N ILE A 126 1.91 9.64 -6.76
CA ILE A 126 1.27 8.75 -5.78
C ILE A 126 -0.01 9.40 -5.26
N LEU A 127 -1.12 8.69 -5.31
CA LEU A 127 -2.38 9.08 -4.65
C LEU A 127 -2.48 8.40 -3.29
N LEU A 128 -2.35 9.14 -2.18
CA LEU A 128 -2.55 8.62 -0.83
C LEU A 128 -3.97 8.92 -0.36
N CYS A 129 -4.80 7.89 -0.20
CA CYS A 129 -6.18 8.01 0.24
C CYS A 129 -6.24 8.15 1.76
N SER A 130 -6.63 9.32 2.27
CA SER A 130 -6.81 9.61 3.69
C SER A 130 -8.24 9.44 4.16
N GLY A 131 -8.41 8.68 5.25
CA GLY A 131 -9.68 8.58 5.97
C GLY A 131 -9.93 9.73 6.95
N GLY A 132 -9.01 10.71 7.04
CA GLY A 132 -9.13 11.87 7.91
C GLY A 132 -9.04 11.55 9.42
N LYS A 133 -8.53 10.37 9.78
CA LYS A 133 -8.37 9.89 11.17
C LYS A 133 -6.99 9.29 11.37
N HIS A 134 -6.54 9.20 12.63
CA HIS A 134 -5.23 8.65 13.07
C HIS A 134 -4.92 7.19 12.65
N PHE A 135 -5.82 6.50 11.94
CA PHE A 135 -5.58 5.14 11.44
C PHE A 135 -4.67 5.08 10.20
N ILE A 136 -4.18 6.23 9.70
CA ILE A 136 -3.38 6.29 8.47
C ILE A 136 -1.88 6.53 8.71
N ASP A 137 -1.43 6.68 9.95
CA ASP A 137 -0.02 7.01 10.27
C ASP A 137 0.98 6.04 9.61
N ASP A 138 0.66 4.75 9.56
CA ASP A 138 1.49 3.76 8.87
C ASP A 138 1.51 3.93 7.35
N ALA A 139 0.38 4.29 6.74
CA ALA A 139 0.30 4.56 5.31
C ALA A 139 1.05 5.85 4.96
N VAL A 140 0.88 6.92 5.73
CA VAL A 140 1.64 8.17 5.57
C VAL A 140 3.14 7.90 5.67
N ARG A 141 3.59 7.16 6.69
CA ARG A 141 5.01 6.84 6.87
C ARG A 141 5.55 5.99 5.73
N LEU A 142 4.85 4.93 5.34
CA LEU A 142 5.30 4.03 4.28
C LEU A 142 5.29 4.75 2.93
N THR A 143 4.22 5.47 2.60
CA THR A 143 4.13 6.30 1.40
C THR A 143 5.23 7.33 1.36
N GLY A 144 5.49 8.05 2.46
CA GLY A 144 6.56 9.04 2.50
C GLY A 144 7.94 8.43 2.29
N THR A 145 8.20 7.25 2.87
CA THR A 145 9.46 6.51 2.66
C THR A 145 9.64 6.12 1.19
N LEU A 146 8.59 5.56 0.57
CA LEU A 146 8.61 5.17 -0.83
C LEU A 146 8.73 6.39 -1.76
N ALA A 147 7.95 7.44 -1.51
CA ALA A 147 7.93 8.65 -2.31
C ALA A 147 9.29 9.37 -2.28
N ALA A 148 9.90 9.49 -1.11
CA ALA A 148 11.23 10.10 -0.97
C ALA A 148 12.29 9.32 -1.76
N ALA A 149 12.29 7.98 -1.64
CA ALA A 149 13.21 7.11 -2.35
C ALA A 149 13.02 7.14 -3.88
N LEU A 150 11.77 7.26 -4.33
CA LEU A 150 11.41 7.28 -5.75
C LEU A 150 11.43 8.67 -6.38
N HIS A 151 11.72 9.72 -5.59
CA HIS A 151 11.54 11.12 -5.97
C HIS A 151 10.12 11.40 -6.53
N ALA A 152 9.11 10.76 -5.91
CA ALA A 152 7.72 10.89 -6.30
C ALA A 152 7.04 12.04 -5.56
N GLN A 153 6.03 12.62 -6.19
CA GLN A 153 5.11 13.56 -5.56
C GLN A 153 3.91 12.80 -5.01
N VAL A 154 3.36 13.28 -3.91
CA VAL A 154 2.19 12.69 -3.25
C VAL A 154 1.01 13.66 -3.33
N THR A 155 -0.12 13.19 -3.87
CA THR A 155 -1.42 13.81 -3.63
C THR A 155 -2.03 13.14 -2.40
N LEU A 156 -2.15 13.88 -1.30
CA LEU A 156 -2.92 13.48 -0.13
C LEU A 156 -4.40 13.78 -0.40
N PHE A 157 -5.19 12.73 -0.59
CA PHE A 157 -6.57 12.82 -1.07
C PHE A 157 -7.58 12.44 0.00
N HIS A 158 -8.61 13.27 0.16
CA HIS A 158 -9.73 13.01 1.07
C HIS A 158 -11.06 13.32 0.40
N VAL A 159 -12.11 12.55 0.73
CA VAL A 159 -13.47 12.84 0.29
C VAL A 159 -14.33 13.14 1.51
N MET A 160 -14.91 14.33 1.53
CA MET A 160 -15.89 14.76 2.52
C MET A 160 -17.29 14.37 2.06
N ALA A 161 -18.13 13.97 3.02
CA ALA A 161 -19.54 13.73 2.76
C ALA A 161 -20.20 15.01 2.24
N GLU A 162 -21.14 14.86 1.32
CA GLU A 162 -21.87 15.98 0.76
C GLU A 162 -22.78 16.60 1.85
N PRO A 163 -22.64 17.90 2.18
CA PRO A 163 -23.53 18.51 3.16
C PRO A 163 -24.96 18.55 2.58
N PRO A 164 -26.00 18.39 3.41
CA PRO A 164 -27.39 18.52 2.99
C PRO A 164 -27.62 19.82 2.22
N ALA A 165 -28.52 19.81 1.22
CA ALA A 165 -28.74 20.95 0.31
C ALA A 165 -29.05 22.27 1.03
N ILE A 166 -29.69 22.22 2.20
CA ILE A 166 -29.96 23.39 3.06
C ILE A 166 -28.69 24.09 3.58
N TYR A 167 -27.55 23.40 3.54
CA TYR A 167 -26.22 23.89 3.93
C TYR A 167 -25.27 24.01 2.73
N ALA A 168 -25.79 24.09 1.50
CA ALA A 168 -24.95 24.20 0.29
C ALA A 168 -23.98 25.39 0.33
N HIS A 169 -24.33 26.48 1.02
CA HIS A 169 -23.45 27.65 1.22
C HIS A 169 -22.17 27.32 2.01
N LEU A 170 -22.18 26.25 2.84
CA LEU A 170 -20.99 25.78 3.54
C LEU A 170 -20.00 25.05 2.61
N ARG A 171 -20.44 24.53 1.45
CA ARG A 171 -19.51 23.93 0.47
C ARG A 171 -18.47 24.91 -0.03
N GLN A 172 -18.87 26.15 -0.31
CA GLN A 172 -17.96 27.16 -0.85
C GLN A 172 -16.86 27.56 0.16
N LEU A 173 -17.09 27.34 1.46
CA LEU A 173 -16.10 27.57 2.51
C LEU A 173 -15.18 26.35 2.73
N GLU A 174 -15.67 25.13 2.47
CA GLU A 174 -14.94 23.86 2.62
C GLU A 174 -14.15 23.44 1.37
N GLU A 175 -14.53 23.96 0.19
CA GLU A 175 -13.83 23.75 -1.09
C GLU A 175 -12.46 24.43 -1.14
N ASP A 176 -12.22 25.44 -0.30
CA ASP A 176 -10.88 26.00 -0.13
C ASP A 176 -10.06 25.11 0.81
N VAL A 177 -9.24 24.24 0.20
CA VAL A 177 -8.26 23.41 0.90
C VAL A 177 -7.41 24.24 1.86
N THR A 178 -7.09 25.50 1.53
CA THR A 178 -6.33 26.40 2.41
C THR A 178 -7.12 26.74 3.66
N ALA A 179 -8.40 27.12 3.50
CA ALA A 179 -9.30 27.40 4.61
C ALA A 179 -9.53 26.15 5.48
N LEU A 180 -9.70 24.98 4.88
CA LEU A 180 -9.85 23.71 5.62
C LEU A 180 -8.60 23.43 6.47
N LEU A 181 -7.41 23.54 5.89
CA LEU A 181 -6.15 23.31 6.61
C LEU A 181 -5.92 24.36 7.72
N ALA A 182 -6.43 25.58 7.55
CA ALA A 182 -6.36 26.65 8.56
C ALA A 182 -7.49 26.61 9.60
N SER A 183 -8.58 25.87 9.35
CA SER A 183 -9.82 25.87 10.16
C SER A 183 -9.64 25.43 11.61
N GLY A 184 -8.56 24.71 11.90
CA GLY A 184 -8.36 24.07 13.20
C GLY A 184 -9.36 22.95 13.49
N SER A 185 -10.20 22.52 12.54
CA SER A 185 -11.06 21.34 12.65
C SER A 185 -10.24 20.06 12.87
N GLU A 186 -10.86 18.98 13.36
CA GLU A 186 -10.17 17.70 13.51
C GLU A 186 -9.59 17.21 12.17
N LEU A 187 -10.39 17.25 11.10
CA LEU A 187 -9.94 16.90 9.76
C LEU A 187 -8.78 17.79 9.29
N GLY A 188 -8.91 19.11 9.43
CA GLY A 188 -7.85 20.06 9.06
C GLY A 188 -6.54 19.79 9.80
N ARG A 189 -6.60 19.59 11.13
CA ARG A 189 -5.42 19.23 11.93
C ARG A 189 -4.79 17.91 11.50
N ASN A 190 -5.60 16.90 11.19
CA ASN A 190 -5.11 15.60 10.74
C ASN A 190 -4.43 15.72 9.38
N LEU A 191 -5.07 16.35 8.38
CA LEU A 191 -4.48 16.56 7.05
C LEU A 191 -3.19 17.40 7.10
N VAL A 192 -3.14 18.43 7.96
CA VAL A 192 -1.90 19.20 8.20
C VAL A 192 -0.80 18.32 8.78
N ALA A 193 -1.12 17.47 9.75
CA ALA A 193 -0.15 16.57 10.37
C ALA A 193 0.38 15.53 9.37
N GLU A 194 -0.50 14.92 8.57
CA GLU A 194 -0.16 13.97 7.51
C GLU A 194 0.73 14.63 6.44
N LYS A 195 0.35 15.82 5.96
CA LYS A 195 1.14 16.63 5.01
C LYS A 195 2.54 16.92 5.57
N LYS A 196 2.62 17.42 6.81
CA LYS A 196 3.90 17.72 7.47
C LYS A 196 4.78 16.49 7.64
N ALA A 197 4.19 15.33 7.95
CA ALA A 197 4.93 14.08 8.10
C ALA A 197 5.59 13.64 6.79
N LEU A 198 4.89 13.80 5.66
CA LEU A 198 5.42 13.56 4.32
C LEU A 198 6.49 14.59 3.93
N GLU A 199 6.22 15.89 4.13
CA GLU A 199 7.17 16.97 3.81
C GLU A 199 8.48 16.86 4.61
N LYS A 200 8.42 16.38 5.86
CA LYS A 200 9.60 16.11 6.68
C LYS A 200 10.54 15.06 6.06
N LEU A 201 10.01 14.20 5.18
CA LEU A 201 10.79 13.22 4.42
C LEU A 201 11.28 13.78 3.07
N GLY A 202 11.09 15.08 2.81
CA GLY A 202 11.49 15.73 1.56
C GLY A 202 10.53 15.49 0.39
N VAL A 203 9.31 15.04 0.67
CA VAL A 203 8.30 14.73 -0.35
C VAL A 203 7.53 16.00 -0.71
N VAL A 204 7.31 16.22 -2.01
CA VAL A 204 6.38 17.27 -2.49
C VAL A 204 4.95 16.75 -2.31
N VAL A 205 4.16 17.48 -1.53
CA VAL A 205 2.79 17.07 -1.17
C VAL A 205 1.77 18.09 -1.63
N ASN A 206 0.80 17.64 -2.41
CA ASN A 206 -0.43 18.38 -2.69
C ASN A 206 -1.58 17.80 -1.87
N VAL A 207 -2.40 18.64 -1.26
CA VAL A 207 -3.63 18.18 -0.58
C VAL A 207 -4.80 18.41 -1.50
N ARG A 208 -5.61 17.37 -1.72
CA ARG A 208 -6.81 17.45 -2.55
C ARG A 208 -8.02 16.93 -1.78
N VAL A 209 -9.06 17.74 -1.71
CA VAL A 209 -10.32 17.38 -1.05
C VAL A 209 -11.44 17.45 -2.09
N ARG A 210 -12.29 16.43 -2.11
CA ARG A 210 -13.53 16.40 -2.91
C ARG A 210 -14.74 16.24 -1.99
N HIS A 211 -15.91 16.60 -2.49
CA HIS A 211 -17.19 16.43 -1.79
C HIS A 211 -18.09 15.49 -2.58
N GLY A 212 -18.80 14.60 -1.89
CA GLY A 212 -19.74 13.68 -2.53
C GLY A 212 -19.67 12.27 -1.97
N PHE A 213 -20.18 11.33 -2.76
CA PHE A 213 -20.03 9.92 -2.48
C PHE A 213 -18.57 9.49 -2.67
N ILE A 214 -17.99 8.89 -1.62
CA ILE A 214 -16.56 8.53 -1.54
C ILE A 214 -16.10 7.75 -2.77
N ILE A 215 -16.88 6.74 -3.17
CA ILE A 215 -16.52 5.88 -4.30
C ILE A 215 -16.50 6.65 -5.61
N ASP A 216 -17.52 7.46 -5.88
CA ASP A 216 -17.62 8.19 -7.15
C ASP A 216 -16.48 9.20 -7.26
N GLN A 217 -16.26 10.01 -6.21
CA GLN A 217 -15.19 11.01 -6.19
C GLN A 217 -13.79 10.40 -6.29
N LEU A 218 -13.58 9.23 -5.68
CA LEU A 218 -12.32 8.51 -5.77
C LEU A 218 -12.08 7.96 -7.18
N LEU A 219 -13.09 7.37 -7.81
CA LEU A 219 -12.96 6.86 -9.18
C LEU A 219 -12.74 8.00 -10.18
N ASP A 220 -13.37 9.15 -9.97
CA ASP A 220 -13.14 10.35 -10.77
C ASP A 220 -11.70 10.85 -10.61
N GLU A 221 -11.21 10.95 -9.36
CA GLU A 221 -9.83 11.35 -9.09
C GLU A 221 -8.81 10.38 -9.70
N MET A 222 -9.05 9.07 -9.59
CA MET A 222 -8.20 8.03 -10.19
C MET A 222 -8.15 8.12 -11.72
N ARG A 223 -9.24 8.56 -12.37
CA ARG A 223 -9.30 8.74 -13.83
C ARG A 223 -8.61 10.03 -14.29
N GLU A 224 -8.72 11.11 -13.51
CA GLU A 224 -8.21 12.42 -13.88
C GLU A 224 -6.73 12.62 -13.55
N GLY A 225 -6.24 12.05 -12.44
CA GLY A 225 -4.97 12.46 -11.82
C GLY A 225 -3.70 11.82 -12.38
N ASN A 226 -3.83 10.86 -13.31
CA ASN A 226 -2.72 10.10 -13.93
C ASN A 226 -1.72 9.59 -12.89
N TYR A 227 -2.22 8.85 -11.90
CA TYR A 227 -1.41 8.30 -10.82
C TYR A 227 -0.72 6.99 -11.24
N ASP A 228 0.49 6.78 -10.75
CA ASP A 228 1.29 5.56 -11.00
C ASP A 228 1.11 4.52 -9.88
N LEU A 229 0.75 5.01 -8.68
CA LEU A 229 0.49 4.23 -7.49
C LEU A 229 -0.65 4.86 -6.67
N ILE A 230 -1.62 4.03 -6.29
CA ILE A 230 -2.66 4.39 -5.33
C ILE A 230 -2.33 3.72 -4.00
N VAL A 231 -2.37 4.48 -2.91
CA VAL A 231 -2.15 3.96 -1.57
C VAL A 231 -3.42 4.09 -0.77
N THR A 232 -3.83 2.98 -0.15
CA THR A 232 -4.98 2.90 0.75
C THR A 232 -4.61 2.13 2.01
N GLY A 233 -5.30 2.41 3.10
CA GLY A 233 -5.16 1.67 4.34
C GLY A 233 -5.99 0.38 4.37
N SER A 234 -5.62 -0.52 5.27
CA SER A 234 -6.42 -1.65 5.71
C SER A 234 -6.37 -1.75 7.22
N SER A 235 -7.47 -2.21 7.82
CA SER A 235 -7.61 -2.37 9.27
C SER A 235 -7.64 -3.84 9.64
N ARG A 236 -7.13 -4.15 10.83
CA ARG A 236 -7.21 -5.50 11.39
C ARG A 236 -8.63 -5.77 11.85
N ALA A 237 -9.16 -6.98 11.59
CA ALA A 237 -10.44 -7.39 12.14
C ALA A 237 -10.42 -7.32 13.68
N ARG A 238 -11.51 -6.85 14.28
CA ARG A 238 -11.69 -6.93 15.74
C ARG A 238 -12.16 -8.35 16.07
N GLY A 239 -11.34 -9.13 16.77
CA GLY A 239 -11.69 -10.48 17.21
C GLY A 239 -10.49 -11.43 17.31
N PRO A 240 -10.72 -12.70 17.72
CA PRO A 240 -9.65 -13.70 17.89
C PRO A 240 -9.03 -14.17 16.56
N LEU A 241 -9.73 -13.96 15.43
CA LEU A 241 -9.24 -14.27 14.09
C LEU A 241 -8.35 -13.13 13.58
N GLN A 242 -7.07 -13.42 13.41
CA GLN A 242 -6.05 -12.46 12.96
C GLN A 242 -6.08 -12.21 11.44
N HIS A 243 -7.23 -11.85 10.89
CA HIS A 243 -7.37 -11.49 9.47
C HIS A 243 -7.53 -9.97 9.28
N TYR A 244 -7.21 -9.48 8.09
CA TYR A 244 -7.40 -8.08 7.74
C TYR A 244 -8.75 -7.86 7.05
N ILE A 245 -9.44 -6.80 7.44
CA ILE A 245 -10.67 -6.38 6.77
C ILE A 245 -10.29 -5.44 5.64
N MET A 246 -10.71 -5.82 4.45
CA MET A 246 -10.63 -4.97 3.28
C MET A 246 -11.97 -4.25 3.13
N GLY A 247 -11.99 -2.96 3.47
CA GLY A 247 -13.18 -2.13 3.35
C GLY A 247 -13.56 -1.87 1.89
N ASP A 248 -14.82 -1.52 1.65
CA ASP A 248 -15.43 -1.37 0.32
C ASP A 248 -14.64 -0.41 -0.59
N VAL A 249 -14.06 0.65 -0.02
CA VAL A 249 -13.19 1.58 -0.75
C VAL A 249 -11.96 0.87 -1.32
N THR A 250 -11.25 0.08 -0.52
CA THR A 250 -10.07 -0.67 -0.97
C THR A 250 -10.43 -1.73 -2.01
N GLN A 251 -11.57 -2.42 -1.85
CA GLN A 251 -12.05 -3.37 -2.86
C GLN A 251 -12.29 -2.65 -4.19
N ARG A 252 -13.02 -1.53 -4.14
CA ARG A 252 -13.37 -0.77 -5.33
C ARG A 252 -12.14 -0.18 -6.04
N ILE A 253 -11.13 0.25 -5.28
CA ILE A 253 -9.83 0.64 -5.84
C ILE A 253 -9.22 -0.53 -6.60
N LEU A 254 -9.09 -1.70 -5.99
CA LEU A 254 -8.45 -2.88 -6.59
C LEU A 254 -9.19 -3.37 -7.85
N ASP A 255 -10.52 -3.29 -7.87
CA ASP A 255 -11.32 -3.65 -9.05
C ASP A 255 -11.17 -2.66 -10.21
N SER A 256 -10.95 -1.38 -9.91
CA SER A 256 -11.02 -0.29 -10.90
C SER A 256 -9.67 0.29 -11.31
N ALA A 257 -8.62 0.05 -10.51
CA ALA A 257 -7.31 0.66 -10.70
C ALA A 257 -6.67 0.25 -12.04
N GLN A 258 -6.10 1.24 -12.72
CA GLN A 258 -5.32 1.05 -13.95
C GLN A 258 -3.81 1.10 -13.68
N CYS A 259 -3.44 1.46 -12.46
CA CYS A 259 -2.08 1.53 -11.94
C CYS A 259 -1.97 0.70 -10.66
N SER A 260 -0.75 0.55 -10.16
CA SER A 260 -0.48 -0.31 -9.01
C SER A 260 -1.14 0.22 -7.73
N VAL A 261 -1.43 -0.70 -6.81
CA VAL A 261 -2.12 -0.37 -5.55
C VAL A 261 -1.32 -0.88 -4.37
N LEU A 262 -0.98 0.00 -3.43
CA LEU A 262 -0.38 -0.37 -2.15
C LEU A 262 -1.47 -0.36 -1.08
N VAL A 263 -1.75 -1.53 -0.53
CA VAL A 263 -2.63 -1.71 0.63
C VAL A 263 -1.76 -1.76 1.88
N VAL A 264 -1.73 -0.64 2.61
CA VAL A 264 -0.94 -0.49 3.82
C VAL A 264 -1.66 -1.08 5.01
N ARG A 265 -0.90 -1.75 5.88
CA ARG A 265 -1.42 -2.37 7.09
C ARG A 265 -1.31 -1.42 8.25
N TYR A 266 -2.45 -1.16 8.88
CA TYR A 266 -2.45 -0.52 10.18
C TYR A 266 -1.89 -1.49 11.23
N ARG A 267 -0.71 -1.18 11.75
CA ARG A 267 -0.13 -1.81 12.92
C ARG A 267 -0.60 -1.00 14.12
N SER A 268 -1.59 -1.51 14.83
CA SER A 268 -2.04 -0.87 16.08
C SER A 268 -0.81 -0.61 16.94
N PRO A 269 -0.63 0.61 17.50
CA PRO A 269 0.50 0.88 18.37
C PRO A 269 0.46 -0.16 19.49
N GLY A 270 1.51 -1.00 19.55
CA GLY A 270 1.64 -1.96 20.63
C GLY A 270 1.54 -1.21 21.97
N PRO A 271 1.13 -1.89 23.07
CA PRO A 271 1.06 -1.24 24.37
C PRO A 271 2.38 -0.52 24.63
N ALA A 272 2.32 0.79 24.92
CA ALA A 272 3.48 1.65 25.07
C ALA A 272 4.42 1.06 26.12
N LYS A 273 5.44 0.31 25.67
CA LYS A 273 6.39 -0.38 26.56
C LYS A 273 7.21 0.59 27.43
N GLY A 274 7.16 1.89 27.15
CA GLY A 274 7.87 2.93 27.90
C GLY A 274 7.15 3.48 29.13
N LEU A 275 5.81 3.46 29.19
CA LEU A 275 5.08 4.08 30.31
C LEU A 275 5.14 3.22 31.57
N TRP A 276 4.96 1.90 31.42
CA TRP A 276 5.03 0.94 32.53
C TRP A 276 6.45 0.78 33.09
N GLN A 277 7.48 0.85 32.25
CA GLN A 277 8.88 0.81 32.72
C GLN A 277 9.30 2.09 33.46
N SER A 278 8.72 3.24 33.09
CA SER A 278 8.97 4.52 33.77
C SER A 278 8.24 4.59 35.11
N ILE A 279 7.01 4.07 35.19
CA ILE A 279 6.24 4.01 36.45
C ILE A 279 6.84 2.96 37.41
N ALA A 280 7.28 1.79 36.93
CA ALA A 280 7.90 0.77 37.76
C ALA A 280 9.25 1.20 38.38
N ARG A 281 9.91 2.22 37.81
CA ARG A 281 11.13 2.83 38.35
C ARG A 281 10.89 3.87 39.44
N LEU A 282 9.66 4.39 39.57
CA LEU A 282 9.29 5.34 40.64
C LEU A 282 8.87 4.64 41.94
N PHE A 283 8.66 3.31 41.91
CA PHE A 283 8.27 2.51 43.07
C PHE A 283 9.37 1.52 43.52
N ARG A 284 10.64 1.81 43.22
CA ARG A 284 11.82 1.10 43.73
C ARG A 284 12.77 2.04 44.44
#